data_AF-A0A0A9BVE6-F1
#
_entry.id   AF-A0A0A9BVE6-F1
#
_cell.length_a   1.000
_cell.length_b   1.000
_cell.length_c   1.000
_cell.angle_alpha   90.00
_cell.angle_beta   90.00
_cell.angle_gamma   90.00
#
_symmetry.space_group_name_H-M   'P 1'
#
loop_
_entity.id
_entity.type
_entity.pdbx_description
1 polymer ?
#
loop_
_entity_poly.entity_id
_entity_poly.type
_entity_poly.pdbx_seq_one_letter_code
_entity_poly.pdbx_strand_id
1 'polypeptide(L)'
;MASNMLLLVVGVAVAAMFASGAQPPQPPRIQADVVVMGFVPCNNGTSMKTGSAPGFASALVQLQCTDGGVAANATTDGKGWFRMAVNTTATLSSVASGCDLVVATPLASCNAALPATGTLQSGLRLLVSMVFFPRGFSYVAAALD
;
A
#
# COMPACT_ATOMS: atom_id res chain seq x y z
N MET A 1 9.55 14.67 -69.19
CA MET A 1 8.69 15.10 -68.06
C MET A 1 8.56 13.92 -67.09
N ALA A 2 9.58 13.63 -66.28
CA ALA A 2 9.56 12.45 -65.39
C ALA A 2 10.38 12.63 -64.10
N SER A 3 11.18 13.70 -63.99
CA SER A 3 12.10 13.90 -62.87
C SER A 3 11.46 14.59 -61.66
N ASN A 4 10.53 15.54 -61.87
CA ASN A 4 9.90 16.28 -60.76
C ASN A 4 8.82 15.50 -60.01
N MET A 5 8.24 14.47 -60.62
CA MET A 5 7.18 13.68 -59.99
C MET A 5 7.74 12.68 -58.97
N LEU A 6 9.01 12.27 -59.11
CA LEU A 6 9.66 11.34 -58.18
C LEU A 6 10.07 11.99 -56.86
N LEU A 7 10.48 13.26 -56.90
CA LEU A 7 10.88 14.02 -55.70
C LEU A 7 9.72 14.32 -54.75
N LEU A 8 8.52 14.56 -55.30
CA LEU A 8 7.32 14.85 -54.50
C LEU A 8 6.79 13.62 -53.72
N VAL A 9 6.96 12.41 -54.27
CA VAL A 9 6.48 11.18 -53.62
C VAL A 9 7.38 10.77 -52.44
N VAL A 10 8.69 11.04 -52.53
CA VAL A 10 9.65 10.73 -51.44
C VAL A 10 9.48 11.69 -50.25
N GLY A 11 9.15 12.97 -50.49
CA GLY A 11 8.97 13.96 -49.43
C GLY A 11 7.77 13.69 -48.52
N VAL A 12 6.68 13.13 -49.06
CA VAL A 12 5.44 12.86 -48.29
C VAL A 12 5.54 11.56 -47.47
N ALA A 13 6.38 10.61 -47.88
CA ALA A 13 6.52 9.32 -47.21
C ALA A 13 7.22 9.40 -45.84
N VAL A 14 8.10 10.40 -45.62
CA VAL A 14 8.86 10.53 -44.36
C VAL A 14 8.05 11.24 -43.27
N ALA A 15 7.04 12.04 -43.64
CA ALA A 15 6.22 12.78 -42.68
C ALA A 15 5.12 11.92 -42.00
N ALA A 16 4.77 10.76 -42.57
CA ALA A 16 3.69 9.91 -42.06
C ALA A 16 4.12 8.97 -40.91
N MET A 17 5.42 8.85 -40.63
CA MET A 17 5.95 7.89 -39.65
C MET A 17 5.80 8.31 -38.18
N PHE A 18 5.33 9.55 -37.91
CA PHE A 18 5.30 10.11 -36.54
C PHE A 18 3.92 10.19 -35.88
N ALA A 19 2.83 9.71 -36.52
CA ALA A 19 1.47 9.93 -36.03
C ALA A 19 0.82 8.76 -35.27
N SER A 20 1.52 7.65 -35.01
CA SER A 20 0.99 6.55 -34.19
C SER A 20 1.66 6.48 -32.81
N GLY A 21 1.56 7.57 -32.07
CA GLY A 21 1.79 7.59 -30.63
C GLY A 21 0.63 6.93 -29.88
N ALA A 22 0.35 5.65 -30.13
CA ALA A 22 -0.43 4.87 -29.18
C ALA A 22 0.42 4.77 -27.90
N GLN A 23 0.14 5.64 -26.93
CA GLN A 23 0.81 5.59 -25.64
C GLN A 23 0.68 4.16 -25.11
N PRO A 24 1.78 3.49 -24.72
CA PRO A 24 1.70 2.15 -24.17
C PRO A 24 0.67 2.18 -23.03
N PRO A 25 -0.21 1.16 -22.91
CA PRO A 25 -1.23 1.11 -21.88
C PRO A 25 -0.54 1.39 -20.55
N GLN A 26 -0.79 2.57 -20.00
CA GLN A 26 -0.13 2.99 -18.78
C GLN A 26 -0.57 1.99 -17.71
N PRO A 27 0.37 1.42 -16.94
CA PRO A 27 -0.02 0.59 -15.81
C PRO A 27 -0.98 1.38 -14.94
N PRO A 28 -2.02 0.75 -14.36
CA PRO A 28 -3.03 1.43 -13.58
C PRO A 28 -2.34 2.35 -12.57
N ARG A 29 -2.43 3.66 -12.84
CA ARG A 29 -1.88 4.67 -11.95
C ARG A 29 -2.70 4.56 -10.69
N ILE A 30 -2.04 4.24 -9.58
CA ILE A 30 -2.68 4.35 -8.28
C ILE A 30 -2.99 5.83 -8.10
N GLN A 31 -4.26 6.21 -8.25
CA GLN A 31 -4.78 7.51 -7.82
C GLN A 31 -4.91 7.42 -6.30
N ALA A 32 -3.77 7.59 -5.62
CA ALA A 32 -3.71 7.68 -4.18
C ALA A 32 -2.79 8.82 -3.78
N ASP A 33 -3.25 9.60 -2.82
CA ASP A 33 -2.45 10.64 -2.19
C ASP A 33 -1.38 10.02 -1.29
N VAL A 34 -1.70 8.88 -0.66
CA VAL A 34 -0.84 8.20 0.29
C VAL A 34 -0.84 6.68 0.07
N VAL A 35 0.31 6.06 0.33
CA VAL A 35 0.53 4.62 0.18
C VAL A 35 1.06 4.07 1.50
N VAL A 36 0.35 3.12 2.10
CA VAL A 36 0.72 2.53 3.39
C VAL A 36 1.10 1.07 3.21
N MET A 37 2.32 0.71 3.62
CA MET A 37 2.93 -0.59 3.36
C MET A 37 3.60 -1.10 4.60
N GLY A 38 3.64 -2.42 4.78
CA GLY A 38 4.40 -2.98 5.88
C GLY A 38 4.34 -4.49 5.95
N PHE A 39 4.95 -5.00 7.01
CA PHE A 39 4.98 -6.40 7.36
C PHE A 39 4.29 -6.59 8.73
N VAL A 40 3.34 -7.52 8.80
CA VAL A 40 2.67 -7.91 10.04
C VAL A 40 3.32 -9.18 10.57
N PRO A 41 4.00 -9.13 11.72
CA PRO A 41 4.58 -10.32 12.33
C PRO A 41 3.48 -11.17 12.99
N CYS A 42 3.64 -12.49 12.91
CA CYS A 42 2.84 -13.46 13.64
C CYS A 42 3.37 -13.66 15.06
N ASN A 43 3.32 -12.59 15.87
CA ASN A 43 3.70 -12.60 17.28
C ASN A 43 2.97 -11.49 18.04
N ASN A 44 3.24 -11.35 19.34
CA ASN A 44 2.63 -10.33 20.21
C ASN A 44 3.15 -8.89 20.01
N GLY A 45 3.71 -8.55 18.84
CA GLY A 45 4.11 -7.18 18.53
C GLY A 45 5.45 -6.77 19.11
N THR A 46 6.44 -7.66 19.12
CA THR A 46 7.78 -7.36 19.69
C THR A 46 8.85 -7.10 18.63
N SER A 47 8.62 -7.43 17.36
CA SER A 47 9.62 -7.17 16.31
C SER A 47 9.01 -7.13 14.90
N MET A 48 9.25 -6.02 14.20
CA MET A 48 8.92 -5.83 12.77
C MET A 48 10.04 -6.24 11.81
N LYS A 49 11.17 -6.74 12.33
CA LYS A 49 12.25 -7.22 11.47
C LYS A 49 11.77 -8.46 10.73
N THR A 50 11.71 -8.36 9.41
CA THR A 50 11.47 -9.51 8.52
C THR A 50 12.46 -10.62 8.87
N GLY A 51 11.93 -11.81 9.19
CA GLY A 51 12.73 -12.97 9.61
C GLY A 51 12.92 -13.14 11.13
N SER A 52 12.52 -12.17 11.96
CA SER A 52 12.48 -12.35 13.43
C SER A 52 11.24 -13.12 13.90
N ALA A 53 10.21 -13.16 13.07
CA ALA A 53 8.99 -13.94 13.25
C ALA A 53 8.40 -14.31 11.89
N PRO A 54 7.60 -15.39 11.79
CA PRO A 54 6.83 -15.67 10.58
C PRO A 54 5.87 -14.52 10.29
N GLY A 55 5.53 -14.30 9.01
CA GLY A 55 4.55 -13.30 8.62
C GLY A 55 3.12 -13.78 8.89
N PHE A 56 2.24 -12.88 9.32
CA PHE A 56 0.84 -13.18 9.49
C PHE A 56 0.13 -13.11 8.13
N ALA A 57 -0.11 -14.27 7.51
CA ALA A 57 -0.77 -14.38 6.22
C ALA A 57 -2.29 -14.15 6.30
N SER A 58 -2.87 -13.55 5.26
CA SER A 58 -4.32 -13.30 5.12
C SER A 58 -4.95 -12.54 6.29
N ALA A 59 -4.18 -11.68 6.95
CA ALA A 59 -4.62 -10.81 8.02
C ALA A 59 -5.24 -9.54 7.45
N LEU A 60 -6.40 -9.14 7.97
CA LEU A 60 -7.06 -7.90 7.65
C LEU A 60 -6.44 -6.76 8.46
N VAL A 61 -5.76 -5.86 7.76
CA VAL A 61 -5.15 -4.65 8.31
C VAL A 61 -6.04 -3.47 7.94
N GLN A 62 -6.46 -2.70 8.94
CA GLN A 62 -7.27 -1.50 8.78
C GLN A 62 -6.46 -0.29 9.18
N LEU A 63 -6.53 0.76 8.37
CA LEU A 63 -6.05 2.08 8.75
C LEU A 63 -7.21 2.83 9.39
N GLN A 64 -7.09 3.14 10.68
CA GLN A 64 -8.07 3.87 11.45
C GLN A 64 -7.47 5.21 11.84
N CYS A 65 -8.18 6.29 11.51
CA CYS A 65 -7.74 7.64 11.82
C CYS A 65 -8.61 8.24 12.94
N THR A 66 -8.11 9.26 13.66
CA THR A 66 -8.74 9.83 14.86
C THR A 66 -10.13 10.42 14.61
N ASP A 67 -10.47 10.72 13.36
CA ASP A 67 -11.81 11.07 12.86
C ASP A 67 -12.82 9.91 12.92
N GLY A 68 -12.41 8.74 13.41
CA GLY A 68 -13.29 7.64 13.83
C GLY A 68 -13.70 6.68 12.71
N GLY A 69 -13.18 6.87 11.50
CA GLY A 69 -13.46 6.03 10.34
C GLY A 69 -12.29 5.12 9.96
N VAL A 70 -12.62 3.95 9.40
CA VAL A 70 -11.65 3.13 8.66
C VAL A 70 -11.34 3.86 7.35
N ALA A 71 -10.16 4.47 7.26
CA ALA A 71 -9.71 5.22 6.09
C ALA A 71 -9.36 4.29 4.92
N ALA A 72 -8.86 3.08 5.21
CA ALA A 72 -8.58 2.05 4.22
C ALA A 72 -8.40 0.68 4.89
N ASN A 73 -8.42 -0.38 4.08
CA ASN A 73 -8.05 -1.71 4.51
C ASN A 73 -7.14 -2.40 3.48
N ALA A 74 -6.38 -3.38 3.93
CA ALA A 74 -5.69 -4.34 3.09
C ALA A 74 -5.66 -5.70 3.76
N THR A 75 -5.46 -6.72 2.94
CA THR A 75 -5.15 -8.07 3.42
C THR A 75 -3.68 -8.35 3.19
N THR A 76 -3.01 -8.93 4.18
CA THR A 76 -1.62 -9.36 4.02
C THR A 76 -1.52 -10.55 3.05
N ASP A 77 -0.42 -10.61 2.31
CA ASP A 77 -0.09 -11.73 1.44
C ASP A 77 0.37 -12.97 2.23
N GLY A 78 0.71 -14.06 1.53
CA GLY A 78 1.20 -15.30 2.14
C GLY A 78 2.52 -15.16 2.92
N LYS A 79 3.19 -14.01 2.82
CA LYS A 79 4.42 -13.68 3.56
C LYS A 79 4.18 -12.65 4.65
N GLY A 80 2.95 -12.20 4.89
CA GLY A 80 2.61 -11.19 5.90
C GLY A 80 2.83 -9.74 5.46
N TRP A 81 3.07 -9.48 4.17
CA TRP A 81 3.20 -8.12 3.64
C TRP A 81 1.85 -7.57 3.21
N PHE A 82 1.59 -6.31 3.52
CA PHE A 82 0.41 -5.60 3.04
C PHE A 82 0.82 -4.29 2.36
N ARG A 83 -0.07 -3.84 1.47
CA ARG A 83 0.03 -2.57 0.75
C ARG A 83 -1.38 -2.04 0.55
N MET A 84 -1.65 -0.81 0.96
CA MET A 84 -2.91 -0.11 0.71
C MET A 84 -2.67 1.27 0.14
N ALA A 85 -3.62 1.70 -0.68
CA ALA A 85 -3.66 3.01 -1.30
C ALA A 85 -4.77 3.81 -0.63
N VAL A 86 -4.46 5.02 -0.16
CA VAL A 86 -5.38 5.87 0.60
C VAL A 86 -5.53 7.19 -0.12
N ASN A 87 -6.77 7.59 -0.37
CA ASN A 87 -7.10 8.93 -0.81
C ASN A 87 -7.44 9.75 0.43
N THR A 88 -6.61 10.73 0.74
CA THR A 88 -6.80 11.61 1.89
C THR A 88 -6.69 13.06 1.45
N THR A 89 -7.46 13.93 2.11
CA THR A 89 -7.30 15.39 2.01
C THR A 89 -6.50 15.95 3.19
N ALA A 90 -6.10 15.08 4.13
CA ALA A 90 -5.30 15.46 5.29
C ALA A 90 -3.82 15.59 4.91
N THR A 91 -3.09 16.42 5.64
CA THR A 91 -1.64 16.53 5.44
C THR A 91 -0.94 15.23 5.83
N LEU A 92 0.20 14.93 5.19
CA LEU A 92 1.03 13.77 5.51
C LEU A 92 1.39 13.69 7.01
N SER A 93 1.63 14.84 7.63
CA SER A 93 1.94 14.94 9.06
C SER A 93 0.75 14.49 9.92
N SER A 94 -0.46 14.90 9.54
CA SER A 94 -1.71 14.51 10.22
C SER A 94 -1.96 13.01 10.12
N VAL A 95 -1.70 12.40 8.96
CA VAL A 95 -1.80 10.95 8.76
C VAL A 95 -0.75 10.21 9.61
N ALA A 96 0.46 10.75 9.73
CA ALA A 96 1.53 10.16 10.53
C ALA A 96 1.22 10.14 12.04
N SER A 97 0.48 11.13 12.53
CA SER A 97 0.23 11.34 13.97
C SER A 97 -1.18 10.96 14.41
N GLY A 98 -2.13 10.91 13.47
CA GLY A 98 -3.55 10.72 13.75
C GLY A 98 -4.14 9.45 13.15
N CYS A 99 -3.32 8.56 12.60
CA CYS A 99 -3.78 7.28 12.08
C CYS A 99 -2.95 6.12 12.61
N ASP A 100 -3.65 5.05 12.97
CA ASP A 100 -3.12 3.80 13.47
C ASP A 100 -3.55 2.65 12.56
N LEU A 101 -2.66 1.68 12.40
CA LEU A 101 -2.95 0.41 11.76
C LEU A 101 -3.45 -0.56 12.81
N VAL A 102 -4.63 -1.10 12.62
CA VAL A 102 -5.25 -2.11 13.47
C VAL A 102 -5.39 -3.40 12.67
N VAL A 103 -4.83 -4.49 13.17
CA VAL A 103 -5.03 -5.82 12.61
C VAL A 103 -6.30 -6.40 13.24
N ALA A 104 -7.37 -6.45 12.44
CA ALA A 104 -8.68 -6.93 12.88
C ALA A 104 -8.74 -8.46 12.98
N THR A 105 -7.84 -9.18 12.30
CA THR A 105 -7.79 -10.65 12.36
C THR A 105 -7.18 -11.11 13.70
N PRO A 106 -7.83 -12.04 14.43
CA PRO A 106 -7.30 -12.58 15.68
C PRO A 106 -5.94 -13.27 15.50
N LEU A 107 -4.99 -12.99 16.39
CA LEU A 107 -3.62 -13.53 16.33
C LEU A 107 -3.58 -15.06 16.44
N ALA A 108 -4.53 -15.64 17.16
CA ALA A 108 -4.73 -17.09 17.24
C ALA A 108 -4.88 -17.76 15.87
N SER A 109 -5.34 -17.03 14.84
CA SER A 109 -5.46 -17.54 13.46
C SER A 109 -4.11 -17.86 12.82
N CYS A 110 -3.04 -17.19 13.27
CA CYS A 110 -1.70 -17.44 12.78
C CYS A 110 -0.92 -18.42 13.65
N ASN A 111 -1.10 -18.34 14.98
CA ASN A 111 -0.52 -19.29 15.92
C ASN A 111 -1.46 -19.46 17.11
N ALA A 112 -1.96 -20.68 17.32
CA ALA A 112 -2.92 -20.99 18.37
C ALA A 112 -2.40 -20.74 19.81
N ALA A 113 -1.09 -20.57 20.00
CA ALA A 113 -0.51 -20.19 21.29
C ALA A 113 -0.61 -18.68 21.60
N LEU A 114 -1.01 -17.86 20.62
CA LEU A 114 -1.21 -16.42 20.80
C LEU A 114 -2.63 -16.11 21.31
N PRO A 115 -2.85 -14.92 21.92
CA PRO A 115 -4.16 -14.51 22.37
C PRO A 115 -5.22 -14.54 21.25
N ALA A 116 -6.39 -15.12 21.56
CA ALA A 116 -7.55 -15.15 20.66
C ALA A 116 -8.34 -13.82 20.66
N THR A 117 -8.20 -13.05 21.73
CA THR A 117 -8.81 -11.74 21.92
C THR A 117 -7.75 -10.65 21.79
N GLY A 118 -8.15 -9.42 21.45
CA GLY A 118 -7.22 -8.30 21.26
C GLY A 118 -6.79 -8.11 19.81
N THR A 119 -6.03 -7.05 19.55
CA THR A 119 -5.59 -6.66 18.20
C THR A 119 -4.15 -6.20 18.20
N LEU A 120 -3.46 -6.30 17.06
CA LEU A 120 -2.17 -5.63 16.87
C LEU A 120 -2.42 -4.21 16.37
N GLN A 121 -1.82 -3.24 17.05
CA GLN A 121 -1.92 -1.84 16.68
C GLN A 121 -0.54 -1.25 16.38
N SER A 122 -0.45 -0.36 15.40
CA SER A 122 0.79 0.35 15.08
C SER A 122 0.52 1.75 14.56
N GLY A 123 1.19 2.75 15.15
CA GLY A 123 1.25 4.07 14.55
C GLY A 123 2.06 4.09 13.26
N LEU A 124 1.87 5.13 12.46
CA LEU A 124 2.54 5.29 11.17
C LEU A 124 3.77 6.18 11.21
N ARG A 125 4.75 5.90 10.37
CA ARG A 125 5.88 6.79 10.04
C ARG A 125 5.95 7.03 8.55
N LEU A 126 6.10 8.29 8.18
CA LEU A 126 6.47 8.64 6.82
C LEU A 126 7.91 8.18 6.52
N LEU A 127 8.08 7.37 5.49
CA LEU A 127 9.40 6.90 5.05
C LEU A 127 9.96 7.80 3.94
N VAL A 128 9.19 8.01 2.88
CA VAL A 128 9.56 8.88 1.75
C VAL A 128 8.32 9.41 1.05
N SER A 129 8.31 10.70 0.71
CA SER A 129 7.24 11.38 -0.04
C SER A 129 5.84 11.12 0.51
N MET A 130 5.15 10.10 0.02
CA MET A 130 3.78 9.73 0.38
C MET A 130 3.67 8.27 0.89
N VAL A 131 4.80 7.64 1.20
CA VAL A 131 4.86 6.23 1.61
C VAL A 131 5.02 6.14 3.12
N PHE A 132 4.06 5.48 3.78
CA PHE A 132 4.08 5.23 5.22
C PHE A 132 4.38 3.78 5.55
N PHE A 133 5.05 3.59 6.68
CA PHE A 133 5.36 2.31 7.28
C PHE A 133 4.91 2.27 8.74
N PRO A 134 4.52 1.09 9.26
CA PRO A 134 4.25 0.95 10.69
C PRO A 134 5.51 1.23 11.51
N ARG A 135 5.35 1.86 12.68
CA ARG A 135 6.44 2.13 13.63
C ARG A 135 6.82 0.93 14.48
N GLY A 136 5.96 -0.06 14.53
CA GLY A 136 6.03 -1.19 15.46
C GLY A 136 4.61 -1.65 15.76
N PHE A 137 4.26 -2.88 15.42
CA PHE A 137 3.01 -3.46 15.91
C PHE A 137 3.19 -3.79 17.37
N SER A 138 2.21 -3.45 18.20
CA SER A 138 2.13 -3.84 19.60
C SER A 138 0.77 -4.51 19.84
N TYR A 139 0.74 -5.51 20.71
CA TYR A 139 -0.50 -6.17 21.07
C TYR A 139 -1.27 -5.32 22.10
N VAL A 140 -2.54 -5.07 21.78
CA VAL A 140 -3.50 -4.40 22.66
C VAL A 140 -4.58 -5.40 23.02
N ALA A 141 -4.69 -5.70 24.30
CA ALA A 141 -5.71 -6.62 24.81
C ALA A 141 -7.11 -6.05 24.53
N ALA A 142 -8.09 -6.92 24.30
CA ALA A 142 -9.48 -6.51 24.25
C ALA A 142 -9.87 -5.94 25.62
N ALA A 143 -10.49 -4.76 25.64
CA ALA A 143 -11.10 -4.25 26.86
C ALA A 143 -12.23 -5.21 27.26
N LEU A 144 -12.21 -5.67 28.51
CA LEU A 144 -13.34 -6.35 29.13
C LEU A 144 -14.30 -5.24 29.58
N ASP A 145 -15.30 -4.94 28.76
CA ASP A 145 -16.49 -4.19 29.20
C ASP A 145 -17.44 -5.12 29.99
#